data_AF-A0A1H6P146-F1
#
_entry.id   AF-A0A1H6P146-F1
#
_cell.length_a   1.000
_cell.length_b   1.000
_cell.length_c   1.000
_cell.angle_alpha   90.00
_cell.angle_beta   90.00
_cell.angle_gamma   90.00
#
_symmetry.space_group_name_H-M   'P 1'
#
loop_
_entity.id
_entity.type
_entity.pdbx_description
1 polymer ?
#
loop_
_entity_poly.entity_id
_entity_poly.type
_entity_poly.pdbx_seq_one_letter_code
_entity_poly.pdbx_strand_id
1 'polypeptide(L)'
;MSDTPTPGPAPDALELAALLCSRVCHDLISPVGAIVNGLEVLDDNPKPEDKEFALDLIRKSAKTASARLQFCRLAFGAAGSAGAQIDLGDAQTMSRGHLEDAKTKIEWNLPRLLLPKNKVKLLLNMLVIAQQTIPRGGVLKIDGIGEGEPQGFKITAAGLNARLPQAIVDMLASEQVGSIDAHAVQPYYTRLLAQACGLKVTLVPEGDAIVVTAI
;
A
#
# COMPACT_ATOMS: atom_id res chain seq x y z
N MET A 1 29.68 13.91 17.72
CA MET A 1 29.85 12.63 17.00
C MET A 1 28.47 12.02 16.92
N SER A 2 27.87 12.03 15.73
CA SER A 2 26.53 11.50 15.50
C SER A 2 26.66 9.99 15.28
N ASP A 3 26.15 9.20 16.23
CA ASP A 3 26.01 7.76 16.08
C ASP A 3 25.06 7.47 14.92
N THR A 4 25.62 7.29 13.72
CA THR A 4 24.89 6.66 12.62
C THR A 4 24.63 5.21 13.02
N PRO A 5 23.37 4.76 13.11
CA PRO A 5 23.05 3.38 13.47
C PRO A 5 23.74 2.45 12.49
N THR A 6 24.53 1.50 12.99
CA THR A 6 25.11 0.45 12.16
C THR A 6 23.97 -0.36 11.55
N PRO A 7 23.96 -0.63 10.23
CA PRO A 7 22.91 -1.43 9.61
C PRO A 7 22.84 -2.81 10.29
N GLY A 8 21.74 -3.08 10.99
CA GLY A 8 21.45 -4.42 11.52
C GLY A 8 21.15 -5.41 10.39
N PRO A 9 21.22 -6.73 10.63
CA PRO A 9 20.96 -7.74 9.61
C PRO A 9 19.52 -7.63 9.05
N ALA A 10 19.32 -8.15 7.84
CA ALA A 10 17.99 -8.34 7.28
C ALA A 10 17.10 -9.15 8.23
N PRO A 11 15.80 -8.84 8.36
CA PRO A 11 14.92 -9.59 9.24
C PRO A 11 14.84 -11.04 8.76
N ASP A 12 14.90 -11.97 9.70
CA ASP A 12 14.65 -13.37 9.39
C ASP A 12 13.16 -13.62 9.01
N ALA A 13 12.79 -14.86 8.71
CA ALA A 13 11.43 -15.19 8.30
C ALA A 13 10.37 -14.90 9.38
N LEU A 14 10.71 -15.11 10.66
CA LEU A 14 9.80 -14.87 11.78
C LEU A 14 9.67 -13.37 12.07
N GLU A 15 10.77 -12.64 12.01
CA GLU A 15 10.81 -11.18 12.16
C GLU A 15 10.04 -10.50 11.02
N LEU A 16 10.24 -10.93 9.77
CA LEU A 16 9.50 -10.40 8.63
C LEU A 16 7.99 -10.65 8.78
N ALA A 17 7.60 -11.85 9.22
CA ALA A 17 6.19 -12.17 9.48
C ALA A 17 5.62 -11.27 10.58
N ALA A 18 6.34 -11.09 11.69
CA ALA A 18 5.93 -10.23 12.79
C ALA A 18 5.79 -8.76 12.36
N LEU A 19 6.74 -8.23 11.59
CA LEU A 19 6.71 -6.85 11.08
C LEU A 19 5.54 -6.63 10.11
N LEU A 20 5.27 -7.58 9.21
CA LEU A 20 4.12 -7.51 8.31
C LEU A 20 2.79 -7.57 9.08
N CYS A 21 2.68 -8.46 10.07
CA CYS A 21 1.52 -8.50 10.97
C CYS A 21 1.35 -7.16 11.72
N SER A 22 2.43 -6.63 12.29
CA SER A 22 2.41 -5.34 12.98
C SER A 22 1.94 -4.21 12.07
N ARG A 23 2.42 -4.17 10.81
CA ARG A 23 1.98 -3.19 9.82
C ARG A 23 0.49 -3.29 9.54
N VAL A 24 -0.02 -4.49 9.26
CA VAL A 24 -1.46 -4.70 8.99
C VAL A 24 -2.31 -4.34 10.20
N CYS A 25 -1.88 -4.71 11.41
CA CYS A 25 -2.58 -4.37 12.65
C CYS A 25 -2.60 -2.85 12.89
N HIS A 26 -1.45 -2.18 12.83
CA HIS A 26 -1.34 -0.71 12.95
C HIS A 26 -2.32 0.01 12.02
N ASP A 27 -2.36 -0.46 10.78
CA ASP A 27 -3.18 0.07 9.71
C ASP A 27 -4.70 -0.09 9.98
N LEU A 28 -5.11 -1.15 10.66
CA LEU A 28 -6.51 -1.42 10.99
C LEU A 28 -6.95 -0.86 12.34
N ILE A 29 -6.03 -0.62 13.28
CA ILE A 29 -6.36 -0.14 14.63
C ILE A 29 -7.14 1.18 14.60
N SER A 30 -6.71 2.15 13.78
CA SER A 30 -7.36 3.47 13.75
C SER A 30 -8.84 3.43 13.34
N PRO A 31 -9.23 2.85 12.18
CA PRO A 31 -10.64 2.80 11.81
C PRO A 31 -11.45 1.88 12.73
N VAL A 32 -10.87 0.82 13.30
CA VAL A 32 -11.57 -0.02 14.29
C VAL A 32 -11.82 0.75 15.59
N GLY A 33 -10.83 1.49 16.10
CA GLY A 33 -10.99 2.33 17.29
C GLY A 33 -12.05 3.41 17.09
N ALA A 34 -12.13 4.01 15.90
CA ALA A 34 -13.18 5.00 15.59
C ALA A 34 -14.61 4.40 15.62
N ILE A 35 -14.77 3.12 15.28
CA ILE A 35 -16.06 2.41 15.42
C ILE A 35 -16.41 2.25 16.90
N VAL A 36 -15.44 1.82 17.73
CA VAL A 36 -15.63 1.65 19.18
C VAL A 36 -16.02 2.98 19.82
N ASN A 37 -15.28 4.05 19.54
CA ASN A 37 -15.58 5.40 20.05
C ASN A 37 -16.99 5.86 19.65
N GLY A 38 -17.42 5.56 18.43
CA GLY A 38 -18.79 5.87 17.99
C GLY A 38 -19.85 5.07 18.75
N LEU A 39 -19.59 3.82 19.10
CA LEU A 39 -20.50 3.00 19.91
C LEU A 39 -20.58 3.52 21.35
N GLU A 40 -19.45 3.90 21.94
CA GLU A 40 -19.40 4.50 23.29
C GLU A 40 -20.27 5.76 23.37
N VAL A 41 -20.22 6.63 22.35
CA VAL A 41 -21.10 7.81 22.27
C VAL A 41 -22.58 7.42 22.23
N LEU A 42 -22.95 6.31 21.59
CA LEU A 42 -24.34 5.85 21.51
C LEU A 42 -24.85 5.27 22.83
N ASP A 43 -23.98 4.65 23.62
CA ASP A 43 -24.32 4.05 24.92
C ASP A 43 -24.61 5.11 25.99
N ASP A 44 -24.03 6.30 25.88
CA ASP A 44 -24.20 7.43 26.81
C ASP A 44 -25.52 8.22 26.65
N ASN A 45 -26.52 7.66 25.97
CA ASN A 45 -27.81 8.30 25.66
C ASN A 45 -27.64 9.73 25.09
N PRO A 46 -26.95 9.87 23.94
CA PRO A 46 -26.57 11.16 23.38
C PRO A 46 -27.79 11.94 22.90
N LYS A 47 -27.61 13.26 22.74
CA LYS A 47 -28.61 14.10 22.05
C LYS A 47 -28.75 13.64 20.58
N PRO A 48 -29.87 13.97 19.90
CA PRO A 48 -30.10 13.52 18.52
C PRO A 48 -28.96 13.84 17.54
N GLU A 49 -28.32 15.01 17.67
CA GLU A 49 -27.20 15.45 16.83
C GLU A 49 -25.95 14.58 17.05
N ASP A 50 -25.58 14.34 18.31
CA ASP A 50 -24.44 13.50 18.71
C ASP A 50 -24.65 12.04 18.27
N LYS A 51 -25.89 11.56 18.33
CA LYS A 51 -26.29 10.24 17.82
C LYS A 51 -26.05 10.11 16.32
N GLU A 52 -26.47 11.12 15.54
CA GLU A 52 -26.29 11.12 14.09
C GLU A 52 -24.81 11.15 13.71
N PHE A 53 -24.03 12.00 14.39
CA PHE A 53 -22.58 12.06 14.23
C PHE A 53 -21.91 10.71 14.53
N ALA A 54 -22.26 10.06 15.63
CA ALA A 54 -21.73 8.75 16.00
C ALA A 54 -22.03 7.67 14.94
N LEU A 55 -23.27 7.63 14.44
CA LEU A 55 -23.66 6.68 13.38
C LEU A 55 -22.91 6.94 12.07
N ASP A 56 -22.67 8.21 11.70
CA ASP A 56 -21.88 8.55 10.53
C ASP A 56 -20.40 8.17 10.71
N LEU A 57 -19.83 8.42 11.89
CA LEU A 57 -18.47 8.00 12.25
C LEU A 57 -18.32 6.48 12.14
N ILE A 58 -19.24 5.70 12.72
CA ILE A 58 -19.25 4.23 12.63
C ILE A 58 -19.31 3.80 11.16
N ARG A 59 -20.24 4.35 10.38
CA ARG A 59 -20.43 3.97 8.97
C ARG A 59 -19.18 4.23 8.13
N LYS A 60 -18.61 5.43 8.25
CA LYS A 60 -17.38 5.81 7.54
C LYS A 60 -16.21 4.93 7.95
N SER A 61 -16.02 4.72 9.25
CA SER A 61 -14.91 3.94 9.79
C SER A 61 -15.02 2.45 9.43
N ALA A 62 -16.22 1.87 9.46
CA ALA A 62 -16.47 0.50 9.03
C ALA A 62 -16.17 0.31 7.53
N LYS A 63 -16.57 1.28 6.69
CA LYS A 63 -16.24 1.26 5.25
C LYS A 63 -14.73 1.31 5.02
N THR A 64 -14.02 2.19 5.73
CA THR A 64 -12.55 2.30 5.65
C THR A 64 -11.85 1.04 6.14
N ALA A 65 -12.27 0.48 7.29
CA ALA A 65 -11.72 -0.77 7.82
C ALA A 65 -11.91 -1.93 6.84
N SER A 66 -13.11 -2.08 6.27
CA SER A 66 -13.43 -3.13 5.31
C SER A 66 -12.58 -3.02 4.04
N ALA A 67 -12.51 -1.83 3.43
CA ALA A 67 -11.73 -1.61 2.23
C ALA A 67 -10.23 -1.86 2.46
N ARG A 68 -9.69 -1.41 3.59
CA ARG A 68 -8.30 -1.64 3.98
C ARG A 68 -8.02 -3.11 4.22
N LEU A 69 -8.90 -3.83 4.91
CA LEU A 69 -8.75 -5.26 5.16
C LEU A 69 -8.77 -6.06 3.85
N GLN A 70 -9.69 -5.74 2.94
CA GLN A 70 -9.78 -6.38 1.64
C GLN A 70 -8.51 -6.15 0.80
N PHE A 71 -8.00 -4.91 0.78
CA PHE A 71 -6.73 -4.59 0.13
C PHE A 71 -5.57 -5.36 0.77
N CYS A 72 -5.42 -5.32 2.10
CA CYS A 72 -4.35 -6.00 2.81
C CYS A 72 -4.38 -7.52 2.58
N ARG A 73 -5.56 -8.13 2.51
CA ARG A 73 -5.73 -9.55 2.20
C ARG A 73 -5.13 -9.91 0.84
N LEU A 74 -5.29 -9.04 -0.16
CA LEU A 74 -4.75 -9.24 -1.49
C LEU A 74 -3.25 -8.89 -1.57
N ALA A 75 -2.86 -7.75 -1.02
CA ALA A 75 -1.50 -7.20 -1.12
C ALA A 75 -0.46 -7.92 -0.24
N PHE A 76 -0.86 -8.39 0.94
CA PHE A 76 0.04 -9.03 1.92
C PHE A 76 -0.33 -10.49 2.20
N GLY A 77 -1.62 -10.82 2.19
CA GLY A 77 -2.13 -12.14 2.55
C GLY A 77 -1.69 -13.29 1.63
N ALA A 78 -1.92 -14.52 2.12
CA ALA A 78 -1.72 -15.73 1.35
C ALA A 78 -2.88 -15.92 0.37
N ALA A 79 -2.66 -15.63 -0.91
CA ALA A 79 -3.63 -15.91 -1.98
C ALA A 79 -3.20 -17.18 -2.75
N GLY A 80 -3.91 -18.28 -2.55
CA GLY A 80 -3.80 -19.51 -3.34
C GLY A 80 -2.47 -20.27 -3.24
N SER A 81 -2.41 -21.42 -3.94
CA SER A 81 -1.26 -22.32 -4.03
C SER A 81 -0.12 -21.75 -4.90
N ALA A 82 0.95 -22.53 -5.10
CA ALA A 82 1.92 -22.25 -6.15
C ALA A 82 1.20 -22.16 -7.52
N GLY A 83 1.54 -21.17 -8.34
CA GLY A 83 0.91 -20.94 -9.64
C GLY A 83 -0.45 -20.21 -9.61
N ALA A 84 -0.97 -19.84 -8.43
CA ALA A 84 -2.22 -19.09 -8.37
C ALA A 84 -2.12 -17.73 -9.08
N GLN A 85 -3.18 -17.38 -9.78
CA GLN A 85 -3.34 -16.12 -10.49
C GLN A 85 -4.39 -15.24 -9.81
N ILE A 86 -4.29 -13.93 -10.01
CA ILE A 86 -5.20 -12.92 -9.48
C ILE A 86 -5.72 -12.07 -10.64
N ASP A 87 -7.03 -11.78 -10.64
CA ASP A 87 -7.67 -10.89 -11.61
C ASP A 87 -7.27 -9.43 -11.33
N LEU A 88 -6.72 -8.75 -12.33
CA LEU A 88 -6.41 -7.32 -12.23
C LEU A 88 -7.66 -6.45 -11.98
N GLY A 89 -8.86 -6.91 -12.36
CA GLY A 89 -10.11 -6.25 -12.02
C GLY A 89 -10.42 -6.27 -10.52
N ASP A 90 -10.06 -7.35 -9.82
CA ASP A 90 -10.17 -7.43 -8.37
C ASP A 90 -9.13 -6.49 -7.72
N ALA A 91 -7.89 -6.53 -8.22
CA ALA A 91 -6.82 -5.63 -7.77
C ALA A 91 -7.20 -4.15 -7.95
N GLN A 92 -7.81 -3.80 -9.08
CA GLN A 92 -8.31 -2.46 -9.36
C GLN A 92 -9.39 -2.03 -8.36
N THR A 93 -10.39 -2.89 -8.13
CA THR A 93 -11.49 -2.62 -7.19
C THR A 93 -10.96 -2.39 -5.78
N MET A 94 -10.07 -3.26 -5.30
CA MET A 94 -9.48 -3.13 -3.97
C MET A 94 -8.58 -1.89 -3.85
N SER A 95 -7.80 -1.58 -4.89
CA SER A 95 -6.95 -0.38 -4.91
C SER A 95 -7.78 0.90 -4.82
N ARG A 96 -8.88 0.99 -5.58
CA ARG A 96 -9.80 2.13 -5.50
C ARG A 96 -10.44 2.23 -4.13
N GLY A 97 -10.98 1.13 -3.61
CA GLY A 97 -11.62 1.12 -2.30
C GLY A 97 -10.69 1.58 -1.17
N HIS A 98 -9.40 1.24 -1.24
CA HIS A 98 -8.44 1.59 -0.20
C HIS A 98 -7.77 2.95 -0.39
N LEU A 99 -7.37 3.31 -1.61
CA LEU A 99 -6.46 4.43 -1.86
C LEU A 99 -7.17 5.67 -2.44
N GLU A 100 -8.36 5.52 -3.05
CA GLU A 100 -9.12 6.68 -3.49
C GLU A 100 -9.85 7.35 -2.35
N ASP A 101 -9.81 8.68 -2.35
CA ASP A 101 -10.56 9.51 -1.44
C ASP A 101 -10.96 10.83 -2.13
N ALA A 102 -11.25 11.87 -1.34
CA ALA A 102 -11.59 13.18 -1.87
C ALA A 102 -10.40 13.87 -2.58
N LYS A 103 -9.17 13.53 -2.23
CA LYS A 103 -7.93 14.16 -2.70
C LYS A 103 -7.15 13.30 -3.68
N THR A 104 -7.32 11.97 -3.65
CA THR A 104 -6.55 11.00 -4.42
C THR A 104 -7.45 10.24 -5.39
N LYS A 105 -7.03 10.14 -6.65
CA LYS A 105 -7.72 9.39 -7.72
C LYS A 105 -6.81 8.36 -8.38
N ILE A 106 -7.41 7.28 -8.88
CA ILE A 106 -6.72 6.21 -9.60
C ILE A 106 -7.14 6.20 -11.07
N GLU A 107 -6.18 6.45 -11.96
CA GLU A 107 -6.28 6.16 -13.39
C GLU A 107 -5.66 4.80 -13.67
N TRP A 108 -6.48 3.86 -14.15
CA TRP A 108 -6.07 2.47 -14.31
C TRP A 108 -6.12 2.06 -15.77
N ASN A 109 -4.96 1.97 -16.41
CA ASN A 109 -4.82 1.67 -17.84
C ASN A 109 -4.32 0.23 -18.10
N LEU A 110 -4.50 -0.67 -17.14
CA LEU A 110 -4.20 -2.09 -17.34
C LEU A 110 -5.43 -2.83 -17.86
N PRO A 111 -5.28 -3.74 -18.84
CA PRO A 111 -6.37 -4.60 -19.26
C PRO A 111 -6.77 -5.55 -18.13
N ARG A 112 -8.03 -6.00 -18.14
CA ARG A 112 -8.50 -7.02 -17.20
C ARG A 112 -8.00 -8.39 -17.65
N LEU A 113 -7.06 -8.95 -16.89
CA LEU A 113 -6.51 -10.29 -17.10
C LEU A 113 -6.05 -10.92 -15.78
N LEU A 114 -5.78 -12.22 -15.83
CA LEU A 114 -5.22 -12.99 -14.72
C LEU A 114 -3.69 -12.93 -14.76
N LEU A 115 -3.07 -12.46 -13.69
CA LEU A 115 -1.61 -12.43 -13.55
C LEU A 115 -1.13 -13.32 -12.40
N PRO A 116 0.11 -13.85 -12.45
CA PRO A 116 0.72 -14.53 -11.32
C PRO A 116 0.60 -13.70 -10.03
N LYS A 117 0.23 -14.35 -8.92
CA LYS A 117 -0.08 -13.66 -7.65
C LYS A 117 0.98 -12.66 -7.21
N ASN A 118 2.26 -12.99 -7.33
CA ASN A 118 3.34 -12.11 -6.88
C ASN A 118 3.47 -10.85 -7.74
N LYS A 119 3.17 -10.92 -9.06
CA LYS A 119 3.11 -9.73 -9.92
C LYS A 119 1.99 -8.77 -9.47
N VAL A 120 0.82 -9.31 -9.11
CA VAL A 120 -0.28 -8.47 -8.62
C VAL A 120 0.02 -7.91 -7.23
N LYS A 121 0.58 -8.71 -6.32
CA LYS A 121 1.03 -8.22 -5.00
C LYS A 121 2.09 -7.13 -5.13
N LEU A 122 3.01 -7.26 -6.08
CA LEU A 122 4.01 -6.24 -6.40
C LEU A 122 3.35 -4.94 -6.82
N LEU A 123 2.43 -4.97 -7.79
CA LEU A 123 1.68 -3.80 -8.24
C LEU A 123 0.94 -3.09 -7.09
N LEU A 124 0.23 -3.85 -6.24
CA LEU A 124 -0.48 -3.29 -5.09
C LEU A 124 0.47 -2.62 -4.10
N ASN A 125 1.65 -3.20 -3.87
CA ASN A 125 2.64 -2.62 -2.98
C ASN A 125 3.36 -1.40 -3.59
N MET A 126 3.56 -1.37 -4.91
CA MET A 126 4.03 -0.18 -5.61
C MET A 126 3.02 0.97 -5.51
N LEU A 127 1.71 0.70 -5.53
CA LEU A 127 0.68 1.72 -5.30
C LEU A 127 0.76 2.35 -3.91
N VAL A 128 1.00 1.54 -2.87
CA VAL A 128 1.19 2.02 -1.50
C VAL A 128 2.42 2.93 -1.40
N ILE A 129 3.49 2.62 -2.13
CA ILE A 129 4.68 3.49 -2.21
C ILE A 129 4.34 4.77 -2.96
N ALA A 130 3.70 4.67 -4.13
CA ALA A 130 3.32 5.81 -4.96
C ALA A 130 2.45 6.81 -4.20
N GLN A 131 1.46 6.33 -3.43
CA GLN A 131 0.59 7.20 -2.62
C GLN A 131 1.37 8.02 -1.57
N GLN A 132 2.42 7.47 -0.97
CA GLN A 132 3.24 8.17 0.02
C GLN A 132 4.01 9.36 -0.57
N THR A 133 4.18 9.39 -1.89
CA THR A 133 4.87 10.47 -2.61
C THR A 133 3.98 11.70 -2.81
N ILE A 134 2.66 11.55 -2.71
CA ILE A 134 1.66 12.62 -2.90
C ILE A 134 0.87 12.89 -1.61
N PRO A 135 1.51 13.41 -0.54
CA PRO A 135 0.89 13.55 0.78
C PRO A 135 -0.33 14.49 0.83
N ARG A 136 -0.52 15.32 -0.21
CA ARG A 136 -1.68 16.22 -0.34
C ARG A 136 -2.74 15.69 -1.32
N GLY A 137 -2.61 14.44 -1.77
CA GLY A 137 -3.42 13.85 -2.82
C GLY A 137 -2.94 14.23 -4.22
N GLY A 138 -3.67 13.75 -5.22
CA GLY A 138 -3.29 13.81 -6.62
C GLY A 138 -3.86 12.65 -7.43
N VAL A 139 -3.18 12.29 -8.51
CA VAL A 139 -3.53 11.18 -9.38
C VAL A 139 -2.43 10.12 -9.33
N LEU A 140 -2.84 8.87 -9.13
CA LEU A 140 -2.02 7.68 -9.34
C LEU A 140 -2.43 7.10 -10.68
N LYS A 141 -1.57 7.20 -11.69
CA LYS A 141 -1.78 6.61 -13.01
C LYS A 141 -0.98 5.32 -13.15
N ILE A 142 -1.66 4.23 -13.46
CA ILE A 142 -1.08 2.88 -13.59
C ILE A 142 -1.08 2.46 -15.04
N ASP A 143 0.11 2.16 -15.55
CA ASP A 143 0.32 1.69 -16.92
C ASP A 143 1.13 0.38 -16.90
N GLY A 144 0.87 -0.47 -17.90
CA GLY A 144 1.64 -1.70 -18.12
C GLY A 144 2.86 -1.42 -18.98
N ILE A 145 3.95 -2.16 -18.75
CA ILE A 145 5.16 -2.10 -19.60
C ILE A 145 5.23 -3.37 -20.44
N GLY A 146 5.47 -3.20 -21.75
CA GLY A 146 5.49 -4.29 -22.75
C GLY A 146 4.19 -4.40 -23.54
N GLU A 147 4.20 -5.25 -24.58
CA GLU A 147 3.02 -5.56 -25.40
C GLU A 147 2.28 -6.79 -24.86
N GLY A 148 0.95 -6.73 -24.77
CA GLY A 148 0.12 -7.86 -24.31
C GLY A 148 0.08 -8.00 -22.79
N GLU A 149 0.54 -9.13 -22.25
CA GLU A 149 0.65 -9.32 -20.80
C GLU A 149 1.75 -8.38 -20.24
N PRO A 150 1.46 -7.54 -19.22
CA PRO A 150 2.47 -6.66 -18.65
C PRO A 150 3.71 -7.42 -18.16
N GLN A 151 4.86 -7.08 -18.75
CA GLN A 151 6.17 -7.55 -18.32
C GLN A 151 6.63 -6.79 -17.07
N GLY A 152 6.17 -5.55 -16.94
CA GLY A 152 6.40 -4.68 -15.80
C GLY A 152 5.26 -3.70 -15.58
N PHE A 153 5.43 -2.79 -14.63
CA PHE A 153 4.44 -1.76 -14.29
C PHE A 153 5.11 -0.39 -14.15
N LYS A 154 4.43 0.66 -14.60
CA LYS A 154 4.76 2.06 -14.30
C LYS A 154 3.60 2.67 -13.52
N ILE A 155 3.90 3.32 -12.40
CA ILE A 155 2.95 4.12 -11.63
C ILE A 155 3.47 5.55 -11.60
N THR A 156 2.71 6.47 -12.18
CA THR A 156 3.00 7.90 -12.12
C THR A 156 2.14 8.53 -11.04
N ALA A 157 2.76 9.08 -10.01
CA ALA A 157 2.11 9.81 -8.93
C ALA A 157 2.33 11.32 -9.13
N ALA A 158 1.26 12.04 -9.47
CA ALA A 158 1.30 13.47 -9.71
C ALA A 158 0.34 14.17 -8.74
N GLY A 159 0.82 15.19 -8.03
CA GLY A 159 0.02 15.87 -7.01
C GLY A 159 0.74 17.07 -6.42
N LEU A 160 0.01 17.87 -5.63
CA LEU A 160 0.58 19.06 -5.00
C LEU A 160 1.68 18.66 -4.01
N ASN A 161 2.89 19.22 -4.19
CA ASN A 161 4.07 18.91 -3.39
C ASN A 161 4.44 17.42 -3.39
N ALA A 162 4.40 16.79 -4.58
CA ALA A 162 4.96 15.47 -4.77
C ALA A 162 6.43 15.46 -4.32
N ARG A 163 6.82 14.43 -3.55
CA ARG A 163 8.16 14.35 -2.95
C ARG A 163 8.70 12.93 -3.01
N LEU A 164 10.02 12.83 -3.17
CA LEU A 164 10.75 11.58 -3.19
C LEU A 164 11.22 11.21 -1.76
N PRO A 165 10.69 10.14 -1.13
CA PRO A 165 11.15 9.71 0.18
C PRO A 165 12.45 8.92 0.02
N GLN A 166 13.60 9.55 0.31
CA GLN A 166 14.93 8.93 0.08
C GLN A 166 15.08 7.58 0.78
N ALA A 167 14.56 7.44 2.00
CA ALA A 167 14.59 6.17 2.73
C ALA A 167 13.91 5.00 1.97
N ILE A 168 12.86 5.28 1.20
CA ILE A 168 12.18 4.28 0.37
C ILE A 168 13.05 3.95 -0.86
N VAL A 169 13.64 4.97 -1.49
CA VAL A 169 14.56 4.78 -2.63
C VAL A 169 15.71 3.87 -2.23
N ASP A 170 16.35 4.18 -1.10
CA ASP A 170 17.46 3.41 -0.55
C ASP A 170 17.01 1.97 -0.24
N MET A 171 15.82 1.80 0.32
CA MET A 171 15.30 0.46 0.64
C MET A 171 14.97 -0.39 -0.58
N LEU A 172 14.48 0.21 -1.66
CA LEU A 172 14.21 -0.49 -2.92
C LEU A 172 15.50 -0.84 -3.66
N ALA A 173 16.52 0.03 -3.58
CA ALA A 173 17.80 -0.12 -4.26
C ALA A 173 18.79 -1.03 -3.53
N SER A 174 18.73 -1.10 -2.21
CA SER A 174 19.78 -1.71 -1.40
C SER A 174 19.81 -3.24 -1.49
N GLU A 175 21.02 -3.78 -1.63
CA GLU A 175 21.34 -5.19 -1.38
C GLU A 175 21.57 -5.45 0.11
N GLN A 176 22.02 -4.43 0.87
CA GLN A 176 22.24 -4.50 2.30
C GLN A 176 21.05 -3.92 3.06
N VAL A 177 20.36 -4.79 3.78
CA VAL A 177 19.19 -4.45 4.56
C VAL A 177 19.69 -3.90 5.89
N GLY A 178 19.38 -2.64 6.21
CA GLY A 178 19.55 -2.13 7.58
C GLY A 178 18.44 -2.64 8.50
N SER A 179 18.41 -2.23 9.77
CA SER A 179 17.33 -2.61 10.68
C SER A 179 15.97 -2.22 10.09
N ILE A 180 15.08 -3.19 9.91
CA ILE A 180 13.74 -2.97 9.35
C ILE A 180 12.75 -2.82 10.50
N ASP A 181 12.12 -1.65 10.55
CA ASP A 181 11.00 -1.39 11.45
C ASP A 181 9.63 -1.57 10.75
N ALA A 182 8.55 -1.32 11.48
CA ALA A 182 7.18 -1.44 10.96
C ALA A 182 6.84 -0.48 9.81
N HIS A 183 7.62 0.59 9.61
CA HIS A 183 7.43 1.52 8.48
C HIS A 183 8.24 1.06 7.26
N ALA A 184 9.48 0.61 7.46
CA ALA A 184 10.39 0.14 6.43
C ALA A 184 10.02 -1.25 5.87
N VAL A 185 9.23 -2.05 6.60
CA VAL A 185 8.83 -3.40 6.16
C VAL A 185 8.05 -3.39 4.85
N GLN A 186 7.26 -2.36 4.56
CA GLN A 186 6.44 -2.33 3.34
C GLN A 186 7.28 -2.10 2.07
N PRO A 187 8.19 -1.11 2.00
CA PRO A 187 9.16 -1.01 0.91
C PRO A 187 10.07 -2.25 0.80
N TYR A 188 10.51 -2.80 1.93
CA TYR A 188 11.31 -4.02 1.96
C TYR A 188 10.58 -5.22 1.32
N TYR A 189 9.32 -5.44 1.71
CA TYR A 189 8.47 -6.48 1.14
C TYR A 189 8.22 -6.28 -0.35
N THR A 190 8.06 -5.02 -0.80
CA THR A 190 7.93 -4.67 -2.22
C THR A 190 9.15 -5.11 -3.02
N ARG A 191 10.36 -4.90 -2.48
CA ARG A 191 11.61 -5.37 -3.10
C ARG A 191 11.68 -6.90 -3.17
N LEU A 192 11.28 -7.62 -2.12
CA LEU A 192 11.24 -9.09 -2.13
C LEU A 192 10.26 -9.63 -3.18
N LEU A 193 9.09 -8.99 -3.33
CA LEU A 193 8.12 -9.34 -4.37
C LEU A 193 8.69 -9.13 -5.76
N ALA A 194 9.43 -8.03 -5.98
CA ALA A 194 10.09 -7.76 -7.25
C ALA A 194 11.12 -8.84 -7.59
N GLN A 195 12.00 -9.19 -6.65
CA GLN A 195 12.97 -10.27 -6.79
C GLN A 195 12.31 -11.61 -7.11
N ALA A 196 11.22 -11.95 -6.42
CA ALA A 196 10.45 -13.17 -6.69
C ALA A 196 9.78 -13.17 -8.07
N CYS A 197 9.59 -12.00 -8.69
CA CYS A 197 9.10 -11.86 -10.06
C CYS A 197 10.23 -11.72 -11.10
N GLY A 198 11.51 -11.68 -10.68
CA GLY A 198 12.64 -11.39 -11.56
C GLY A 198 12.71 -9.93 -12.03
N LEU A 199 12.09 -9.00 -11.29
CA LEU A 199 12.02 -7.57 -11.60
C LEU A 199 12.79 -6.74 -10.57
N LYS A 200 13.12 -5.50 -10.93
CA LYS A 200 13.67 -4.48 -10.04
C LYS A 200 12.72 -3.29 -9.96
N VAL A 201 12.47 -2.81 -8.74
CA VAL A 201 11.66 -1.62 -8.50
C VAL A 201 12.55 -0.39 -8.35
N THR A 202 12.17 0.71 -8.99
CA THR A 202 12.81 2.01 -8.88
C THR A 202 11.78 3.08 -8.56
N LEU A 203 12.22 4.15 -7.88
CA LEU A 203 11.40 5.30 -7.52
C LEU A 203 12.18 6.56 -7.86
N VAL A 204 11.71 7.33 -8.84
CA VAL A 204 12.45 8.47 -9.40
C VAL A 204 11.52 9.67 -9.66
N PRO A 205 12.02 10.91 -9.57
CA PRO A 205 11.27 12.08 -10.04
C PRO A 205 11.27 12.13 -11.58
N GLU A 206 10.13 12.47 -12.16
CA GLU A 206 9.95 12.71 -13.60
C GLU A 206 9.13 14.00 -13.77
N GLY A 207 9.81 15.12 -13.98
CA GLY A 207 9.18 16.45 -13.94
C GLY A 207 8.61 16.75 -12.55
N ASP A 208 7.33 17.13 -12.50
CA ASP A 208 6.59 17.40 -11.25
C ASP A 208 5.96 16.14 -10.63
N ALA A 209 6.15 14.96 -11.23
CA ALA A 209 5.62 13.70 -10.75
C ALA A 209 6.72 12.82 -10.15
N ILE A 210 6.32 11.84 -9.33
CA ILE A 210 7.17 10.75 -8.88
C ILE A 210 6.72 9.46 -9.57
N VAL A 211 7.66 8.71 -10.12
CA VAL A 211 7.40 7.51 -10.89
C VAL A 211 7.96 6.29 -10.18
N VAL A 212 7.10 5.30 -9.95
CA VAL A 212 7.48 3.96 -9.48
C VAL A 212 7.46 3.01 -10.67
N THR A 213 8.58 2.37 -10.96
CA THR A 213 8.70 1.44 -12.10
C THR A 213 9.19 0.08 -11.62
N ALA A 214 8.59 -1.00 -12.11
CA ALA A 214 9.08 -2.37 -11.97
C ALA A 214 9.35 -2.96 -13.35
N ILE A 215 10.62 -3.26 -13.65
CA ILE A 215 11.11 -3.86 -14.91
C ILE A 215 12.23 -4.85 -14.66
#